data_AF-A0A2V9GRY4-F1
#
_entry.id   AF-A0A2V9GRY4-F1
#
_cell.length_a   1.000
_cell.length_b   1.000
_cell.length_c   1.000
_cell.angle_alpha   90.00
_cell.angle_beta   90.00
_cell.angle_gamma   90.00
#
_symmetry.space_group_name_H-M   'P 1'
#
loop_
_entity.id
_entity.type
_entity.pdbx_description
1 polymer ?
#
loop_
_entity_poly.entity_id
_entity_poly.type
_entity_poly.pdbx_seq_one_letter_code
_entity_poly.pdbx_strand_id
1 'polypeptide(L)' 'MLDRPDFPTNEQVEKASHEQLARWYRFLPSGNTPEQKKIMDKIAKRFKASGGMTPEISKRIGFGGTQ' A
#
# COMPACT_ATOMS: atom_id res chain seq x y z
N MET A 1 -16.79 -9.82 -13.61
CA MET A 1 -16.17 -8.48 -13.43
C MET A 1 -14.98 -8.72 -12.52
N LEU A 2 -13.75 -8.51 -13.00
CA LEU A 2 -12.56 -8.70 -12.17
C LEU A 2 -12.58 -7.65 -11.06
N ASP A 3 -12.86 -8.12 -9.85
CA ASP A 3 -12.76 -7.41 -8.59
C ASP A 3 -11.35 -6.80 -8.51
N ARG A 4 -11.20 -5.56 -8.98
CA ARG A 4 -9.98 -4.79 -8.73
C ARG A 4 -9.96 -4.57 -7.22
N PRO A 5 -8.86 -4.84 -6.50
CA PRO A 5 -8.80 -4.50 -5.09
C PRO A 5 -9.11 -3.01 -4.96
N ASP A 6 -10.24 -2.70 -4.33
CA ASP A 6 -10.64 -1.32 -4.08
C ASP A 6 -9.51 -0.57 -3.40
N PHE A 7 -9.23 0.65 -3.88
CA PHE A 7 -8.23 1.51 -3.25
C PHE A 7 -8.64 1.76 -1.80
N PRO A 8 -7.70 1.69 -0.84
CA PRO A 8 -8.04 1.90 0.56
C PRO A 8 -8.51 3.34 0.77
N THR A 9 -9.46 3.53 1.67
CA THR A 9 -9.92 4.87 2.04
C THR A 9 -8.87 5.60 2.87
N ASN A 10 -9.03 6.92 2.98
CA ASN A 10 -8.11 7.76 3.74
C ASN A 10 -7.96 7.30 5.21
N GLU A 11 -9.07 6.97 5.87
CA GLU A 11 -9.06 6.42 7.23
C GLU A 11 -8.34 5.07 7.33
N GLN A 12 -8.51 4.18 6.35
CA GLN A 12 -7.80 2.91 6.32
C GLN A 12 -6.28 3.14 6.20
N VAL A 13 -5.86 4.09 5.36
CA VAL A 13 -4.46 4.49 5.23
C VAL A 13 -3.92 5.08 6.52
N GLU A 14 -4.75 5.71 7.36
CA GLU A 14 -4.36 6.27 8.66
C GLU A 14 -4.36 5.27 9.81
N LYS A 15 -5.17 4.22 9.73
CA LYS A 15 -5.20 3.16 10.75
C LYS A 15 -4.31 1.95 10.37
N ALA A 16 -3.84 1.89 9.14
CA ALA A 16 -3.01 0.80 8.64
C ALA A 16 -1.67 0.67 9.37
N SER A 17 -1.24 -0.57 9.57
CA SER A 17 0.10 -0.90 10.05
C SER A 17 1.16 -0.71 8.95
N HIS A 18 2.42 -0.61 9.36
CA HIS A 18 3.57 -0.48 8.45
C HIS A 18 3.59 -1.57 7.36
N GLU A 19 3.27 -2.82 7.72
CA GLU A 19 3.17 -3.95 6.79
C GLU A 19 2.06 -3.77 5.75
N GLN A 20 0.89 -3.28 6.17
CA GLN A 20 -0.22 -3.06 5.26
C GLN A 20 0.06 -1.90 4.31
N LEU A 21 0.70 -0.84 4.79
CA LEU A 21 1.20 0.26 3.95
C LEU A 21 2.23 -0.24 2.94
N ALA A 22 3.13 -1.13 3.34
CA ALA A 22 4.12 -1.74 2.45
C ALA A 22 3.48 -2.62 1.37
N ARG A 23 2.47 -3.42 1.76
CA ARG A 23 1.70 -4.27 0.85
C ARG A 23 0.98 -3.42 -0.19
N TRP A 24 0.34 -2.35 0.24
CA TRP A 24 -0.30 -1.42 -0.66
C TRP A 24 0.70 -0.71 -1.56
N TYR A 25 1.79 -0.18 -1.01
CA TYR A 25 2.84 0.47 -1.79
C TYR A 25 3.43 -0.44 -2.89
N ARG A 26 3.51 -1.75 -2.62
CA ARG A 26 4.11 -2.73 -3.53
C ARG A 26 3.13 -3.34 -4.54
N PHE A 27 1.89 -3.61 -4.13
CA PHE A 27 0.93 -4.39 -4.92
C PHE A 27 -0.29 -3.60 -5.41
N LEU A 28 -0.55 -2.37 -4.93
CA LEU A 28 -1.65 -1.61 -5.50
C LEU A 28 -1.38 -1.27 -6.97
N PRO A 29 -2.40 -1.36 -7.84
CA PRO A 29 -2.30 -0.85 -9.19
C PRO A 29 -2.10 0.67 -9.18
N SER A 30 -1.51 1.18 -10.25
CA SER A 30 -1.41 2.63 -10.46
C SER A 30 -2.79 3.28 -10.51
N GLY A 31 -2.99 4.34 -9.73
CA GLY A 31 -4.24 5.09 -9.68
C GLY A 31 -4.52 5.81 -11.00
N ASN A 32 -5.71 5.58 -11.55
CA ASN A 32 -6.17 6.21 -12.79
C ASN A 32 -6.87 7.56 -12.54
N THR A 33 -7.37 7.79 -11.32
CA THR A 33 -8.05 9.03 -10.94
C THR A 33 -7.19 9.91 -10.01
N PRO A 34 -7.46 11.23 -9.94
CA PRO A 34 -6.78 12.13 -8.99
C PRO A 34 -6.93 11.70 -7.53
N GLU A 35 -8.08 11.14 -7.16
CA GLU A 35 -8.35 10.66 -5.79
C GLU A 35 -7.50 9.43 -5.45
N GLN A 36 -7.41 8.46 -6.37
CA GLN A 36 -6.54 7.29 -6.21
C GLN A 36 -5.07 7.72 -6.07
N LYS A 37 -4.63 8.69 -6.88
CA LYS A 37 -3.27 9.24 -6.76
C LYS A 37 -3.01 9.89 -5.40
N LYS A 38 -3.98 10.62 -4.85
CA LYS A 38 -3.88 11.18 -3.48
C LYS A 38 -3.75 10.09 -2.42
N ILE A 39 -4.51 9.00 -2.56
CA ILE A 39 -4.43 7.84 -1.65
C ILE A 39 -3.05 7.19 -1.75
N MET A 40 -2.54 6.96 -2.97
CA MET A 40 -1.19 6.41 -3.18
C MET A 40 -0.10 7.30 -2.59
N ASP A 41 -0.19 8.62 -2.79
CA ASP A 41 0.75 9.57 -2.20
C ASP A 41 0.73 9.49 -0.67
N LYS A 42 -0.46 9.43 -0.06
CA LYS A 42 -0.60 9.31 1.40
C LYS A 42 0.00 7.98 1.91
N ILE A 43 -0.25 6.87 1.21
CA ILE A 43 0.37 5.57 1.52
C ILE A 43 1.89 5.70 1.45
N ALA A 44 2.44 6.25 0.36
CA ALA A 44 3.88 6.40 0.17
C ALA A 44 4.51 7.30 1.25
N LYS A 45 3.86 8.42 1.56
CA LYS A 45 4.32 9.36 2.61
C LYS A 45 4.34 8.69 3.97
N ARG A 46 3.27 7.98 4.34
CA ARG A 46 3.19 7.31 5.64
C ARG A 46 4.12 6.11 5.72
N PHE A 47 4.22 5.35 4.64
CA PHE A 47 5.15 4.24 4.52
C PHE A 47 6.59 4.71 4.73
N LYS A 48 7.01 5.79 4.05
CA LYS A 48 8.33 6.41 4.26
C LYS A 48 8.51 6.93 5.68
N ALA A 49 7.50 7.60 6.25
CA ALA A 49 7.55 8.08 7.63
C ALA A 49 7.67 6.94 8.66
N SER A 50 7.18 5.74 8.33
CA SER A 50 7.28 4.55 9.18
C SER A 50 8.62 3.80 9.04
N GLY A 51 9.55 4.30 8.20
CA GLY A 51 10.85 3.67 7.93
C GLY A 51 10.96 3.02 6.55
N GLY A 52 9.92 3.11 5.71
CA GLY A 52 9.94 2.62 4.34
C GLY A 52 10.04 1.09 4.24
N MET A 53 10.60 0.61 3.14
CA MET A 53 10.74 -0.83 2.90
C MET A 53 11.97 -1.36 3.66
N THR A 54 11.73 -2.02 4.78
CA THR A 54 12.78 -2.72 5.53
C THR A 54 12.92 -4.16 5.03
N PRO A 55 14.09 -4.80 5.20
CA PRO A 55 14.27 -6.21 4.83
C PRO A 55 13.30 -7.14 5.58
N GLU A 56 12.95 -6.84 6.83
CA GLU A 56 11.97 -7.59 7.62
C GLU A 56 10.57 -7.50 7.02
N ILE A 57 10.11 -6.28 6.71
CA ILE A 57 8.81 -6.08 6.06
C ILE A 57 8.80 -6.74 4.69
N SER A 58 9.86 -6.56 3.90
CA SER A 58 9.97 -7.18 2.59
C SER A 58 9.92 -8.70 2.65
N LYS A 59 10.46 -9.31 3.71
CA LYS A 59 10.38 -10.75 3.96
C LYS A 59 8.97 -11.19 4.37
N ARG A 60 8.27 -10.39 5.20
CA ARG A 60 6.89 -10.68 5.63
C ARG A 60 5.87 -10.56 4.50
N ILE A 61 5.98 -9.51 3.67
CA ILE A 61 5.04 -9.29 2.55
C ILE A 61 5.40 -10.11 1.30
N GLY A 62 6.63 -10.61 1.21
CA GLY A 62 7.15 -11.39 0.09
C GLY A 62 7.49 -10.57 -1.16
N PHE A 63 8.13 -11.22 -2.13
CA PHE A 63 8.50 -10.61 -3.42
C PHE A 63 7.55 -10.95 -4.58
N GLY A 64 6.66 -11.94 -4.42
CA GLY A 64 5.68 -12.36 -5.42
C GLY A 64 4.58 -13.18 -4.74
N GLY A 65 3.33 -12.89 -5.10
CA GLY A 65 2.17 -13.58 -4.55
C GLY A 65 2.15 -15.06 -4.92
N THR A 66 2.16 -15.89 -3.90
CA THR A 66 1.61 -17.25 -3.98
C THR A 66 1.11 -17.57 -2.57
N GLN A 67 -0.21 -17.57 -2.41
CA GLN A 67 -0.83 -18.51 -1.50
C GLN A 67 -0.58 -19.93 -2.01
#